data_AF-A0A2H3E2N1-F1
#
_entry.id   AF-A0A2H3E2N1-F1
#
_cell.length_a   1.000
_cell.length_b   1.000
_cell.length_c   1.000
_cell.angle_alpha   90.00
_cell.angle_beta   90.00
_cell.angle_gamma   90.00
#
_symmetry.space_group_name_H-M   'P 1'
#
loop_
_entity.id
_entity.type
_entity.pdbx_description
1 polymer ?
#
loop_
_entity_poly.entity_id
_entity_poly.type
_entity_poly.pdbx_seq_one_letter_code
_entity_poly.pdbx_strand_id
1 'polypeptide(L)'
;MFSPPPPSSFSSAIQTYMPPTAGLFSTPPKAKPGQRRPTASQQHRLGYFAFPQGATTQAANLFAPPPAPVVVEEKTPHDEQIANEYLEGLKRQADMRRAAEKAEALRGEENWVRNGGLLRDADGNRDYARTNAIREELKLRDLEESLVNRWNAYEKAWQDLVSSNSPLRFSDIPWPVTVLSSSPLSKDPSPTPLKLGDITMAKVEDLLLGDLRVRGCVVTRKERIRNSLLRWHPDKMTAILSRVVQEDIGDVENGIGIVVRCLHHLNSKDVL
;
A
#
# COMPACT_ATOMS: atom_id res chain seq x y z
N MET A 1 -60.41 -7.75 -12.34
CA MET A 1 -59.59 -6.67 -12.91
C MET A 1 -58.85 -6.02 -11.75
N PHE A 2 -57.62 -6.44 -11.49
CA PHE A 2 -56.78 -5.92 -10.41
C PHE A 2 -55.63 -5.14 -11.04
N SER A 3 -55.53 -3.86 -10.69
CA SER A 3 -54.51 -2.93 -11.18
C SER A 3 -53.20 -3.14 -10.39
N PRO A 4 -52.03 -3.20 -11.04
CA PRO A 4 -50.76 -3.27 -10.31
C PRO A 4 -50.32 -1.88 -9.80
N PRO A 5 -49.59 -1.82 -8.67
CA PRO A 5 -49.03 -0.57 -8.15
C PRO A 5 -47.77 -0.13 -8.93
N PRO A 6 -47.42 1.17 -8.90
CA PRO A 6 -46.28 1.71 -9.62
C PRO A 6 -44.93 1.40 -8.94
N PRO A 7 -43.81 1.41 -9.71
CA PRO A 7 -42.49 1.13 -9.18
C PRO A 7 -41.94 2.28 -8.33
N SER A 8 -41.40 1.93 -7.18
CA SER A 8 -40.72 2.84 -6.26
C SER A 8 -39.35 3.25 -6.81
N SER A 9 -39.20 4.52 -7.16
CA SER A 9 -37.92 5.16 -7.46
C SER A 9 -37.14 5.41 -6.17
N PHE A 10 -36.09 4.61 -5.93
CA PHE A 10 -35.09 4.93 -4.90
C PHE A 10 -33.87 5.58 -5.56
N SER A 11 -33.79 6.90 -5.41
CA SER A 11 -32.57 7.68 -5.46
C SER A 11 -31.65 7.28 -4.31
N SER A 12 -30.34 7.18 -4.58
CA SER A 12 -29.24 7.74 -3.76
C SER A 12 -27.88 7.29 -4.33
N ALA A 13 -27.37 8.02 -5.31
CA ALA A 13 -25.95 7.95 -5.65
C ALA A 13 -25.20 8.96 -4.76
N ILE A 14 -24.52 8.47 -3.73
CA ILE A 14 -23.51 9.26 -3.01
C ILE A 14 -22.28 9.32 -3.92
N GLN A 15 -22.16 10.44 -4.63
CA GLN A 15 -21.01 10.74 -5.46
C GLN A 15 -19.95 11.42 -4.59
N THR A 16 -19.08 10.61 -4.00
CA THR A 16 -17.91 11.10 -3.24
C THR A 16 -16.87 11.61 -4.24
N TYR A 17 -16.78 12.92 -4.38
CA TYR A 17 -15.70 13.61 -5.09
C TYR A 17 -14.38 13.43 -4.31
N MET A 18 -13.40 12.77 -4.93
CA MET A 18 -11.99 12.86 -4.53
C MET A 18 -11.34 13.99 -5.34
N PRO A 19 -10.65 14.95 -4.71
CA PRO A 19 -9.92 15.98 -5.45
C PRO A 19 -8.64 15.41 -6.09
N PRO A 20 -8.21 15.93 -7.25
CA PRO A 20 -6.97 15.53 -7.89
C PRO A 20 -5.77 16.09 -7.12
N THR A 21 -4.99 15.21 -6.50
CA THR A 21 -3.65 15.53 -5.99
C THR A 21 -2.73 15.83 -7.18
N ALA A 22 -2.45 17.11 -7.38
CA ALA A 22 -1.41 17.59 -8.29
C ALA A 22 -0.05 17.03 -7.85
N GLY A 23 0.50 16.13 -8.66
CA GLY A 23 1.83 15.58 -8.46
C GLY A 23 2.92 16.60 -8.75
N LEU A 24 3.53 17.12 -7.68
CA LEU A 24 4.85 17.76 -7.72
C LEU A 24 5.93 16.67 -7.69
N PHE A 25 6.13 15.98 -8.82
CA PHE A 25 7.34 15.18 -9.02
C PHE A 25 8.32 15.98 -9.88
N SER A 26 9.20 16.71 -9.20
CA SER A 26 10.42 17.24 -9.79
C SER A 26 11.36 16.07 -10.05
N THR A 27 11.68 15.82 -11.32
CA THR A 27 12.69 14.83 -11.72
C THR A 27 14.09 15.39 -11.45
N PRO A 28 15.02 14.59 -10.89
CA PRO A 28 16.40 15.02 -10.76
C PRO A 28 17.09 15.00 -12.14
N PRO A 29 17.99 15.95 -12.44
CA PRO A 29 18.72 15.95 -13.70
C PRO A 29 19.71 14.79 -13.79
N LYS A 30 19.73 14.13 -14.96
CA LYS A 30 20.72 13.12 -15.35
C LYS A 30 22.15 13.67 -15.26
N ALA A 31 22.96 13.09 -14.39
CA ALA A 31 24.40 13.34 -14.35
C ALA A 31 25.10 12.73 -15.59
N LYS A 32 25.96 13.52 -16.22
CA LYS A 32 26.81 13.11 -17.35
C LYS A 32 27.93 12.18 -16.85
N PRO A 33 28.22 11.06 -17.54
CA PRO A 33 29.38 10.24 -17.24
C PRO A 33 30.63 10.87 -17.86
N GLY A 34 31.65 11.11 -17.03
CA GLY A 34 32.98 11.44 -17.51
C GLY A 34 33.52 12.75 -16.97
N GLN A 35 33.94 12.76 -15.71
CA GLN A 35 35.02 13.66 -15.29
C GLN A 35 35.90 12.97 -14.26
N ARG A 36 37.20 13.05 -14.54
CA ARG A 36 38.30 12.35 -13.91
C ARG A 36 38.47 12.80 -12.45
N ARG A 37 38.85 11.84 -11.60
CA ARG A 37 39.36 12.08 -10.24
C ARG A 37 40.55 13.04 -10.27
N PRO A 38 40.58 14.06 -9.40
CA PRO A 38 41.80 14.54 -8.80
C PRO A 38 42.02 13.86 -7.44
N THR A 39 43.19 13.28 -7.29
CA THR A 39 43.78 12.86 -6.02
C THR A 39 44.28 14.07 -5.25
N ALA A 40 44.36 13.88 -3.93
CA ALA A 40 45.24 14.54 -2.97
C ALA A 40 44.74 15.77 -2.20
N SER A 41 44.74 15.56 -0.88
CA SER A 41 45.30 16.43 0.17
C SER A 41 44.78 17.86 0.35
N GLN A 42 44.04 18.06 1.44
CA GLN A 42 44.08 19.21 2.38
C GLN A 42 42.99 18.92 3.44
N GLN A 43 43.30 18.34 4.60
CA GLN A 43 43.76 19.03 5.83
C GLN A 43 43.27 20.48 5.98
N HIS A 44 42.78 20.78 7.21
CA HIS A 44 42.55 22.11 7.79
C HIS A 44 41.22 22.78 7.32
N ARG A 45 40.30 23.32 8.14
CA ARG A 45 40.28 23.76 9.55
C ARG A 45 38.83 23.92 10.05
N LEU A 46 38.67 23.82 11.38
CA LEU A 46 37.83 24.65 12.25
C LEU A 46 36.40 24.98 11.75
N GLY A 47 35.43 24.17 12.17
CA GLY A 47 34.07 24.64 12.38
C GLY A 47 34.01 25.48 13.65
N TYR A 48 33.72 26.77 13.49
CA TYR A 48 33.66 27.77 14.54
C TYR A 48 32.60 27.42 15.60
N PHE A 49 33.04 27.21 16.84
CA PHE A 49 32.23 27.47 18.02
C PHE A 49 31.94 28.97 18.09
N ALA A 50 30.73 29.39 17.74
CA ALA A 50 30.26 30.74 18.00
C ALA A 50 29.88 30.84 19.49
N PHE A 51 30.78 31.39 20.31
CA PHE A 51 30.45 31.90 21.63
C PHE A 51 29.81 33.29 21.47
N PRO A 52 28.68 33.60 22.12
CA PRO A 52 28.17 34.97 22.15
C PRO A 52 29.16 35.85 22.92
N GLN A 53 29.73 36.83 22.22
CA GLN A 53 30.55 37.89 22.81
C GLN A 53 29.66 38.99 23.39
N GLY A 54 30.07 39.52 24.53
CA GLY A 54 29.89 40.93 24.85
C GLY A 54 28.69 41.28 25.71
N ALA A 55 28.86 41.12 27.02
CA ALA A 55 28.23 42.01 27.99
C ALA A 55 28.78 43.43 27.77
N THR A 56 27.92 44.36 27.35
CA THR A 56 28.17 45.80 27.50
C THR A 56 27.08 46.36 28.39
N THR A 57 27.45 46.55 29.66
CA THR A 57 26.79 47.46 30.60
C THR A 57 26.87 48.89 30.05
N GLN A 58 25.79 49.39 29.45
CA GLN A 58 25.56 50.84 29.39
C GLN A 58 24.72 51.25 30.58
N ALA A 59 25.41 51.76 31.59
CA ALA A 59 24.84 52.62 32.61
C ALA A 59 24.63 54.01 32.00
N ALA A 60 23.38 54.39 31.74
CA ALA A 60 22.90 55.77 31.77
C ALA A 60 21.42 55.79 31.37
N ASN A 61 20.54 55.90 32.38
CA ASN A 61 19.29 56.67 32.28
C ASN A 61 18.73 56.84 33.70
N LEU A 62 19.36 57.74 34.46
CA LEU A 62 18.82 58.29 35.69
C LEU A 62 17.75 59.33 35.32
N PHE A 63 16.57 58.88 34.90
CA PHE A 63 15.32 59.63 35.00
C PHE A 63 14.15 58.68 34.70
N ALA A 64 13.89 57.77 35.64
CA ALA A 64 12.65 57.01 35.64
C ALA A 64 11.55 57.89 36.24
N PRO A 65 10.48 58.23 35.50
CA PRO A 65 9.29 58.85 36.09
C PRO A 65 8.69 57.90 37.16
N PRO A 66 7.99 58.44 38.17
CA PRO A 66 7.39 57.63 39.23
C PRO A 66 6.54 56.52 38.61
N PRO A 67 6.59 55.28 39.15
CA PRO A 67 5.79 54.20 38.63
C PRO A 67 4.32 54.61 38.71
N ALA A 68 3.68 54.75 37.56
CA ALA A 68 2.22 54.86 37.50
C ALA A 68 1.63 53.69 38.29
N PRO A 69 0.50 53.89 39.01
CA PRO A 69 -0.13 52.82 39.76
C PRO A 69 -0.34 51.63 38.82
N VAL A 70 0.27 50.49 39.18
CA VAL A 70 0.13 49.24 38.45
C VAL A 70 -1.36 48.89 38.50
N VAL A 71 -2.07 49.23 37.43
CA VAL A 71 -3.43 48.74 37.19
C VAL A 71 -3.27 47.24 37.05
N VAL A 72 -3.63 46.52 38.11
CA VAL A 72 -3.73 45.07 38.08
C VAL A 72 -4.90 44.78 37.14
N GLU A 73 -4.61 44.62 35.85
CA GLU A 73 -5.58 44.11 34.89
C GLU A 73 -5.99 42.72 35.37
N GLU A 74 -7.19 42.63 35.96
CA GLU A 74 -7.85 41.36 36.24
C GLU A 74 -7.98 40.62 34.91
N LYS A 75 -7.20 39.55 34.74
CA LYS A 75 -7.34 38.66 33.59
C LYS A 75 -8.78 38.21 33.53
N THR A 76 -9.46 38.55 32.44
CA THR A 76 -10.84 38.13 32.29
C THR A 76 -10.85 36.61 32.10
N PRO A 77 -11.88 35.89 32.57
CA PRO A 77 -12.00 34.44 32.36
C PRO A 77 -11.89 34.00 30.89
N HIS A 78 -12.14 34.91 29.93
CA HIS A 78 -11.96 34.69 28.50
C HIS A 78 -10.46 34.58 28.11
N ASP A 79 -9.59 35.38 28.72
CA ASP A 79 -8.15 35.39 28.43
C ASP A 79 -7.48 34.09 28.91
N GLU A 80 -7.96 33.52 30.02
CA GLU A 80 -7.49 32.24 30.54
C GLU A 80 -7.88 31.06 29.65
N GLN A 81 -9.08 31.10 29.05
CA GLN A 81 -9.52 30.07 28.10
C GLN A 81 -8.66 30.08 26.82
N ILE A 82 -8.36 31.27 26.29
CA ILE A 82 -7.47 31.41 25.12
C ILE A 82 -6.07 30.87 25.44
N ALA A 83 -5.54 31.19 26.63
CA ALA A 83 -4.23 30.70 27.06
C ALA A 83 -4.19 29.17 27.20
N ASN A 84 -5.26 28.56 27.73
CA ASN A 84 -5.37 27.11 27.87
C ASN A 84 -5.45 26.41 26.51
N GLU A 85 -6.28 26.89 25.59
CA GLU A 85 -6.39 26.34 24.24
C GLU A 85 -5.05 26.42 23.49
N TYR A 86 -4.34 27.54 23.64
CA TYR A 86 -3.00 27.72 23.07
C TYR A 86 -1.99 26.71 23.62
N LEU A 87 -1.96 26.50 24.94
CA LEU A 87 -1.10 25.50 25.59
C LEU A 87 -1.44 24.07 25.15
N GLU A 88 -2.72 23.74 25.02
CA GLU A 88 -3.15 22.45 24.49
C GLU A 88 -2.71 22.26 23.03
N GLY A 89 -2.83 23.30 22.20
CA GLY A 89 -2.34 23.28 20.83
C GLY A 89 -0.84 22.98 20.75
N LEU A 90 -0.03 23.63 21.59
CA LEU A 90 1.41 23.37 21.69
C LEU A 90 1.71 21.94 22.14
N LYS A 91 0.95 21.43 23.13
CA LYS A 91 1.12 20.05 23.61
C LYS A 91 0.80 19.03 22.52
N ARG A 92 -0.32 19.22 21.80
CA ARG A 92 -0.70 18.39 20.64
C ARG A 92 0.38 18.44 19.56
N GLN A 93 0.94 19.61 19.27
CA GLN A 93 1.99 19.75 18.27
C GLN A 93 3.29 19.04 18.70
N ALA A 94 3.68 19.17 19.97
CA ALA A 94 4.85 18.47 20.51
C ALA A 94 4.65 16.95 20.54
N ASP A 95 3.45 16.48 20.86
CA ASP A 95 3.10 15.06 20.85
C ASP A 95 3.10 14.51 19.41
N MET A 96 2.54 15.24 18.44
CA MET A 96 2.62 14.88 17.01
C MET A 96 4.06 14.82 16.52
N ARG A 97 4.91 15.78 16.90
CA ARG A 97 6.34 15.76 16.54
C ARG A 97 7.03 14.52 17.13
N ARG A 98 6.84 14.25 18.42
CA ARG A 98 7.42 13.07 19.08
C ARG A 98 6.90 11.76 18.47
N ALA A 99 5.65 11.71 18.04
CA ALA A 99 5.08 10.54 17.35
C ALA A 99 5.71 10.35 15.96
N ALA A 100 5.90 11.43 15.20
CA ALA A 100 6.53 11.40 13.89
C ALA A 100 8.00 10.93 13.97
N GLU A 101 8.77 11.47 14.91
CA GLU A 101 10.16 11.07 15.15
C GLU A 101 10.26 9.58 15.52
N LYS A 102 9.37 9.08 16.38
CA LYS A 102 9.30 7.65 16.72
C LYS A 102 8.95 6.78 15.52
N ALA A 103 7.99 7.21 14.69
CA ALA A 103 7.60 6.48 13.48
C ALA A 103 8.74 6.43 12.45
N GLU A 104 9.50 7.51 12.30
CA GLU A 104 10.67 7.56 11.43
C GLU A 104 11.80 6.65 11.94
N ALA A 105 12.06 6.66 13.25
CA ALA A 105 13.02 5.75 13.88
C ALA A 105 12.65 4.27 13.63
N LEU A 106 11.38 3.90 13.81
CA LEU A 106 10.88 2.55 13.53
C LEU A 106 11.04 2.16 12.05
N ARG A 107 10.72 3.07 11.11
CA ARG A 107 10.95 2.82 9.68
C ARG A 107 12.43 2.63 9.36
N GLY A 108 13.31 3.39 10.02
CA GLY A 108 14.76 3.25 9.88
C GLY A 108 15.25 1.88 10.34
N GLU A 109 14.75 1.40 11.48
CA GLU A 109 15.06 0.06 12.00
C GLU A 109 14.56 -1.06 11.09
N GLU A 110 13.32 -0.98 10.62
CA GLU A 110 12.75 -1.94 9.67
C GLU A 110 13.58 -2.00 8.38
N ASN A 111 13.93 -0.84 7.80
CA ASN A 111 14.77 -0.77 6.61
C ASN A 111 16.18 -1.32 6.84
N TRP A 112 16.78 -1.04 8.00
CA TRP A 112 18.08 -1.59 8.37
C TRP A 112 18.04 -3.13 8.42
N VAL A 113 17.03 -3.70 9.05
CA VAL A 113 16.83 -5.14 9.14
C VAL A 113 16.53 -5.76 7.77
N ARG A 114 15.73 -5.11 6.93
CA ARG A 114 15.44 -5.53 5.54
C ARG A 114 16.72 -5.62 4.70
N ASN A 115 17.67 -4.72 4.90
CA ASN A 115 18.99 -4.75 4.24
C ASN A 115 19.98 -5.76 4.84
N GLY A 116 19.53 -6.63 5.77
CA GLY A 116 20.37 -7.65 6.41
C GLY A 116 21.06 -7.19 7.69
N GLY A 117 20.76 -5.98 8.17
CA GLY A 117 21.28 -5.43 9.42
C GLY A 117 20.84 -6.22 10.66
N LEU A 118 21.55 -5.98 11.76
CA LEU A 118 21.26 -6.50 13.09
C LEU A 118 21.13 -5.32 14.05
N LEU A 119 20.05 -5.29 14.84
CA LEU A 119 19.83 -4.23 15.82
C LEU A 119 20.72 -4.42 17.05
N ARG A 120 20.98 -3.31 17.74
CA ARG A 120 21.71 -3.30 19.01
C ARG A 120 20.82 -2.79 20.13
N ASP A 121 21.01 -3.34 21.32
CA ASP A 121 20.36 -2.85 22.54
C ASP A 121 21.06 -1.58 23.06
N ALA A 122 20.55 -1.04 24.18
CA ALA A 122 21.12 0.14 24.82
C ALA A 122 22.55 -0.10 25.34
N ASP A 123 22.90 -1.35 25.63
CA ASP A 123 24.23 -1.77 26.08
C ASP A 123 25.19 -2.03 24.90
N GLY A 124 24.71 -1.90 23.66
CA GLY A 124 25.48 -2.12 22.44
C GLY A 124 25.62 -3.59 22.02
N ASN A 125 25.00 -4.53 22.74
CA ASN A 125 24.96 -5.93 22.36
C ASN A 125 23.99 -6.17 21.20
N ARG A 126 24.14 -7.31 20.54
CA ARG A 126 23.33 -7.69 19.38
C ARG A 126 21.97 -8.22 19.82
N ASP A 127 20.89 -7.53 19.44
CA ASP A 127 19.53 -7.92 19.79
C ASP A 127 18.92 -8.81 18.69
N TYR A 128 19.13 -10.12 18.84
CA TYR A 128 18.58 -11.12 17.94
C TYR A 128 17.06 -11.25 18.06
N ALA A 129 16.51 -11.10 19.26
CA ALA A 129 15.07 -11.27 19.50
C ALA A 129 14.27 -10.18 18.77
N ARG A 130 14.66 -8.91 18.95
CA ARG A 130 14.02 -7.78 18.26
C ARG A 130 14.23 -7.84 16.75
N THR A 131 15.44 -8.19 16.31
CA THR A 131 15.73 -8.32 14.87
C THR A 131 14.89 -9.44 14.24
N ASN A 132 14.75 -10.59 14.88
CA ASN A 132 13.96 -11.70 14.36
C ASN A 132 12.46 -11.37 14.33
N ALA A 133 11.93 -10.71 15.37
CA ALA A 133 10.55 -10.25 15.38
C ALA A 133 10.26 -9.30 14.21
N ILE A 134 11.16 -8.34 13.93
CA ILE A 134 11.03 -7.44 12.77
C ILE A 134 11.11 -8.22 11.46
N ARG A 135 12.03 -9.19 11.33
CA ARG A 135 12.12 -10.02 10.12
C ARG A 135 10.86 -10.84 9.87
N GLU A 136 10.26 -11.39 10.92
CA GLU A 136 9.02 -12.16 10.83
C GLU A 136 7.85 -11.28 10.39
N GLU A 137 7.71 -10.09 10.98
CA GLU A 137 6.69 -9.13 10.55
C GLU A 137 6.91 -8.65 9.11
N LEU A 138 8.15 -8.38 8.70
CA LEU A 138 8.47 -8.03 7.32
C LEU A 138 8.11 -9.16 6.36
N LYS A 139 8.46 -10.41 6.68
CA LYS A 139 8.07 -11.57 5.87
C LYS A 139 6.55 -11.68 5.74
N LEU A 140 5.81 -11.45 6.83
CA LEU A 140 4.36 -11.49 6.81
C LEU A 140 3.79 -10.40 5.89
N ARG A 141 4.29 -9.16 6.00
CA ARG A 141 3.87 -8.05 5.13
C ARG A 141 4.21 -8.29 3.66
N ASP A 142 5.41 -8.78 3.37
CA ASP A 142 5.83 -9.09 2.00
C ASP A 142 4.95 -10.20 1.40
N LEU A 143 4.54 -11.20 2.21
CA LEU A 143 3.58 -12.23 1.79
C LEU A 143 2.20 -11.64 1.52
N GLU A 144 1.67 -10.80 2.42
CA GLU A 144 0.39 -10.12 2.25
C GLU A 144 0.37 -9.25 0.99
N GLU A 145 1.41 -8.42 0.81
CA GLU A 145 1.59 -7.59 -0.38
C GLU A 145 1.64 -8.44 -1.65
N SER A 146 2.35 -9.58 -1.62
CA SER A 146 2.42 -10.48 -2.77
C SER A 146 1.05 -11.08 -3.15
N LEU A 147 0.20 -11.39 -2.17
CA LEU A 147 -1.15 -11.92 -2.38
C LEU A 147 -2.07 -10.84 -2.98
N VAL A 148 -2.03 -9.62 -2.44
CA VAL A 148 -2.80 -8.48 -2.97
C VAL A 148 -2.36 -8.14 -4.39
N ASN A 149 -1.05 -8.04 -4.63
CA ASN A 149 -0.51 -7.73 -5.95
C ASN A 149 -0.89 -8.80 -6.98
N ARG A 150 -0.88 -10.07 -6.59
CA ARG A 150 -1.30 -11.19 -7.45
C ARG A 150 -2.77 -11.08 -7.82
N TRP A 151 -3.64 -10.81 -6.85
CA TRP A 151 -5.07 -10.61 -7.10
C TRP A 151 -5.33 -9.42 -8.03
N ASN A 152 -4.67 -8.29 -7.76
CA ASN A 152 -4.80 -7.08 -8.58
C ASN A 152 -4.31 -7.31 -10.03
N ALA A 153 -3.23 -8.06 -10.22
CA ALA A 153 -2.74 -8.43 -11.54
C ALA A 153 -3.77 -9.30 -12.30
N TYR A 154 -4.40 -10.26 -11.62
CA TYR A 154 -5.47 -11.08 -12.18
C TYR A 154 -6.69 -10.24 -12.58
N GLU A 155 -7.17 -9.34 -11.70
CA GLU A 155 -8.30 -8.46 -12.01
C GLU A 155 -7.99 -7.52 -13.18
N LYS A 156 -6.78 -6.95 -13.22
CA LYS A 156 -6.33 -6.12 -14.32
C LYS A 156 -6.32 -6.90 -15.64
N ALA A 157 -5.73 -8.09 -15.66
CA ALA A 157 -5.72 -8.93 -16.86
C ALA A 157 -7.14 -9.28 -17.32
N TRP A 158 -8.06 -9.52 -16.38
CA TRP A 158 -9.47 -9.74 -16.68
C TRP A 158 -10.15 -8.51 -17.31
N GLN A 159 -9.88 -7.31 -16.77
CA GLN A 159 -10.41 -6.06 -17.32
C GLN A 159 -9.85 -5.79 -18.73
N ASP A 160 -8.56 -6.04 -18.94
CA ASP A 160 -7.90 -5.90 -20.24
C ASP A 160 -8.50 -6.88 -21.26
N LEU A 161 -8.77 -8.13 -20.85
CA LEU A 161 -9.44 -9.13 -21.68
C LEU A 161 -10.83 -8.67 -22.12
N VAL A 162 -11.66 -8.17 -21.19
CA VAL A 162 -13.04 -7.75 -21.48
C VAL A 162 -13.07 -6.50 -22.34
N SER A 163 -12.12 -5.58 -22.14
CA SER A 163 -12.06 -4.31 -22.87
C SER A 163 -11.48 -4.45 -24.28
N SER A 164 -10.62 -5.45 -24.49
CA SER A 164 -10.04 -5.76 -25.81
C SER A 164 -11.03 -6.52 -26.69
N ASN A 165 -10.93 -6.31 -28.01
CA ASN A 165 -11.68 -7.07 -29.03
C ASN A 165 -10.76 -7.89 -29.95
N SER A 166 -9.51 -8.11 -29.53
CA SER A 166 -8.54 -8.90 -30.30
C SER A 166 -8.91 -10.39 -30.31
N PRO A 167 -8.50 -11.14 -31.35
CA PRO A 167 -8.52 -12.59 -31.32
C PRO A 167 -7.78 -13.10 -30.08
N LEU A 168 -8.37 -14.09 -29.41
CA LEU A 168 -7.85 -14.65 -28.17
C LEU A 168 -7.31 -16.06 -28.38
N ARG A 169 -6.24 -16.38 -27.67
CA ARG A 169 -5.74 -17.74 -27.51
C ARG A 169 -6.02 -18.26 -26.10
N PHE A 170 -5.81 -19.55 -25.89
CA PHE A 170 -5.94 -20.15 -24.56
C PHE A 170 -5.06 -19.46 -23.51
N SER A 171 -3.84 -19.05 -23.87
CA SER A 171 -2.90 -18.37 -22.97
C SER A 171 -3.28 -16.94 -22.58
N ASP A 172 -4.11 -16.29 -23.39
CA ASP A 172 -4.48 -14.88 -23.18
C ASP A 172 -5.61 -14.73 -22.17
N ILE A 173 -6.34 -15.82 -21.93
CA ILE A 173 -7.39 -15.86 -20.92
C ILE A 173 -6.72 -15.87 -19.53
N PRO A 174 -7.06 -14.94 -18.64
CA PRO A 174 -6.54 -14.92 -17.28
C PRO A 174 -7.24 -16.01 -16.48
N TRP A 175 -6.73 -17.24 -16.62
CA TRP A 175 -7.17 -18.38 -15.83
C TRP A 175 -6.90 -18.11 -14.35
N PRO A 176 -7.78 -18.55 -13.43
CA PRO A 176 -7.62 -18.29 -12.02
C PRO A 176 -6.61 -19.27 -11.44
N VAL A 177 -5.38 -19.26 -11.93
CA VAL A 177 -4.29 -20.12 -11.47
C VAL A 177 -3.12 -19.26 -11.05
N THR A 178 -2.45 -19.70 -10.00
CA THR A 178 -1.15 -19.12 -9.65
C THR A 178 -0.14 -19.52 -10.69
N VAL A 179 0.08 -18.62 -11.65
CA VAL A 179 1.23 -18.71 -12.54
C VAL A 179 2.43 -18.40 -11.66
N LEU A 180 3.18 -19.43 -11.28
CA LEU A 180 4.52 -19.27 -10.74
C LEU A 180 5.39 -18.77 -11.89
N SER A 181 5.19 -17.50 -12.25
CA SER A 181 6.03 -16.82 -13.23
C SER A 181 7.44 -16.84 -12.66
N SER A 182 8.31 -17.61 -13.31
CA SER A 182 9.73 -17.75 -13.00
C SER A 182 10.02 -18.15 -11.55
N SER A 183 10.29 -19.44 -11.34
CA SER A 183 11.27 -19.78 -10.31
C SER A 183 12.51 -18.90 -10.54
N PRO A 184 13.05 -18.19 -9.54
CA PRO A 184 14.22 -17.32 -9.70
C PRO A 184 15.48 -18.07 -10.17
N LEU A 185 15.41 -19.40 -10.30
CA LEU A 185 16.47 -20.26 -10.79
C LEU A 185 16.38 -20.60 -12.29
N SER A 186 15.24 -20.34 -12.97
CA SER A 186 15.15 -20.56 -14.42
C SER A 186 15.69 -19.34 -15.16
N LYS A 187 16.90 -19.47 -15.69
CA LYS A 187 17.65 -18.44 -16.45
C LYS A 187 16.99 -18.03 -17.77
N ASP A 188 15.84 -18.62 -18.10
CA ASP A 188 15.09 -18.36 -19.32
C ASP A 188 13.82 -17.57 -18.95
N PRO A 189 13.74 -16.27 -19.28
CA PRO A 189 12.60 -15.42 -18.97
C PRO A 189 11.39 -15.66 -19.88
N SER A 190 11.39 -16.74 -20.68
CA SER A 190 10.25 -17.06 -21.53
C SER A 190 9.07 -17.55 -20.65
N PRO A 191 7.92 -16.84 -20.67
CA PRO A 191 6.74 -17.29 -19.96
C PRO A 191 6.33 -18.64 -20.54
N THR A 192 6.41 -19.70 -19.73
CA THR A 192 5.93 -21.01 -20.17
C THR A 192 4.43 -20.87 -20.46
N PRO A 193 3.98 -21.20 -21.68
CA PRO A 193 2.56 -21.06 -22.03
C PRO A 193 1.74 -21.97 -21.12
N LEU A 194 0.72 -21.40 -20.48
CA LEU A 194 -0.17 -22.14 -19.60
C LEU A 194 -0.89 -23.24 -20.39
N LYS A 195 -0.92 -24.46 -19.84
CA LYS A 195 -1.63 -25.59 -20.46
C LYS A 195 -2.87 -25.94 -19.66
N LEU A 196 -3.80 -26.66 -20.30
CA LEU A 196 -5.03 -27.12 -19.67
C LEU A 196 -4.79 -27.90 -18.36
N GLY A 197 -3.75 -28.75 -18.32
CA GLY A 197 -3.36 -29.52 -17.14
C GLY A 197 -2.86 -28.68 -15.96
N ASP A 198 -2.51 -27.41 -16.16
CA ASP A 198 -2.09 -26.53 -15.08
C ASP A 198 -3.26 -26.03 -14.23
N ILE A 199 -4.48 -26.09 -14.77
CA ILE A 199 -5.71 -25.68 -14.09
C ILE A 199 -6.10 -26.76 -13.09
N THR A 200 -5.55 -26.64 -11.89
CA THR A 200 -5.81 -27.56 -10.77
C THR A 200 -6.60 -26.86 -9.67
N MET A 201 -7.44 -27.62 -8.96
CA MET A 201 -8.27 -27.10 -7.88
C MET A 201 -7.45 -26.35 -6.82
N ALA A 202 -6.27 -26.87 -6.45
CA ALA A 202 -5.39 -26.24 -5.47
C ALA A 202 -4.89 -24.86 -5.92
N LYS A 203 -4.51 -24.70 -7.20
CA LYS A 203 -4.07 -23.40 -7.74
C LYS A 203 -5.22 -22.40 -7.84
N VAL A 204 -6.43 -22.88 -8.17
CA VAL A 204 -7.64 -22.06 -8.22
C VAL A 204 -8.03 -21.57 -6.82
N GLU A 205 -7.99 -22.46 -5.83
CA GLU A 205 -8.24 -22.11 -4.44
C GLU A 205 -7.21 -21.11 -3.91
N ASP A 206 -5.91 -21.34 -4.17
CA ASP A 206 -4.83 -20.46 -3.72
C ASP A 206 -4.94 -19.05 -4.30
N LEU A 207 -5.26 -18.91 -5.59
CA LEU A 207 -5.44 -17.60 -6.19
C LEU A 207 -6.69 -16.88 -5.64
N LEU A 208 -7.83 -17.57 -5.62
CA LEU A 208 -9.11 -16.93 -5.30
C LEU A 208 -9.28 -16.63 -3.81
N LEU A 209 -8.71 -17.47 -2.94
CA LEU A 209 -8.88 -17.37 -1.49
C LEU A 209 -7.60 -16.90 -0.78
N GLY A 210 -6.48 -16.80 -1.49
CA GLY A 210 -5.22 -16.37 -0.91
C GLY A 210 -5.29 -14.96 -0.32
N ASP A 211 -5.89 -14.01 -1.05
CA ASP A 211 -6.01 -12.61 -0.60
C ASP A 211 -6.93 -12.43 0.62
N LEU A 212 -7.84 -13.37 0.87
CA LEU A 212 -8.72 -13.36 2.04
C LEU A 212 -7.97 -13.57 3.35
N ARG A 213 -6.72 -14.07 3.29
CA ARG A 213 -5.86 -14.24 4.46
C ARG A 213 -5.19 -12.94 4.90
N VAL A 214 -5.26 -11.90 4.06
CA VAL A 214 -4.64 -10.59 4.33
C VAL A 214 -5.47 -9.84 5.38
N ARG A 215 -4.77 -9.23 6.36
CA ARG A 215 -5.39 -8.41 7.40
C ARG A 215 -6.21 -7.27 6.76
N GLY A 216 -7.48 -7.14 7.17
CA GLY A 216 -8.38 -6.07 6.70
C GLY A 216 -9.17 -6.37 5.42
N CYS A 217 -9.11 -7.59 4.89
CA CYS A 217 -9.97 -7.99 3.78
C CYS A 217 -11.45 -8.02 4.20
N VAL A 218 -12.29 -7.23 3.53
CA VAL A 218 -13.73 -7.11 3.82
C VAL A 218 -14.57 -8.15 3.08
N VAL A 219 -14.05 -8.67 1.97
CA VAL A 219 -14.77 -9.61 1.10
C VAL A 219 -14.83 -10.98 1.77
N THR A 220 -16.02 -11.56 1.84
CA THR A 220 -16.19 -12.90 2.41
C THR A 220 -15.82 -13.99 1.40
N ARG A 221 -15.44 -15.19 1.90
CA ARG A 221 -15.18 -16.37 1.08
C ARG A 221 -16.36 -16.69 0.15
N LYS A 222 -17.57 -16.73 0.70
CA LYS A 222 -18.82 -16.97 -0.04
C LYS A 222 -19.05 -15.94 -1.14
N GLU A 223 -18.86 -14.66 -0.86
CA GLU A 223 -19.01 -13.58 -1.84
C GLU A 223 -17.99 -13.71 -2.98
N ARG A 224 -16.74 -14.00 -2.64
CA ARG A 224 -15.66 -14.21 -3.62
C ARG A 224 -16.01 -15.33 -4.59
N ILE A 225 -16.40 -16.49 -4.05
CA ILE A 225 -16.76 -17.67 -4.86
C ILE A 225 -17.99 -17.39 -5.73
N ARG A 226 -19.02 -16.73 -5.18
CA ARG A 226 -20.22 -16.36 -5.94
C ARG A 226 -19.88 -15.43 -7.11
N ASN A 227 -19.05 -14.42 -6.88
CA ASN A 227 -18.63 -13.49 -7.93
C ASN A 227 -17.80 -14.20 -9.01
N SER A 228 -16.92 -15.13 -8.62
CA SER A 228 -16.19 -15.97 -9.57
C SER A 228 -17.11 -16.88 -10.37
N LEU A 229 -18.13 -17.51 -9.76
CA LEU A 229 -19.12 -18.34 -10.48
C LEU A 229 -19.90 -17.53 -11.52
N LEU A 230 -20.32 -16.31 -11.17
CA LEU A 230 -21.02 -15.42 -12.10
C LEU A 230 -20.12 -15.00 -13.27
N ARG A 231 -18.84 -14.75 -13.00
CA ARG A 231 -17.85 -14.38 -14.01
C ARG A 231 -17.57 -15.52 -14.99
N TRP A 232 -17.42 -16.75 -14.49
CA TRP A 232 -17.15 -17.95 -15.29
C TRP A 232 -18.42 -18.65 -15.79
N HIS A 233 -19.58 -18.03 -15.66
CA HIS A 233 -20.84 -18.58 -16.13
C HIS A 233 -20.83 -18.73 -17.67
N PRO A 234 -21.35 -19.83 -18.24
CA PRO A 234 -21.31 -20.08 -19.68
C PRO A 234 -21.87 -18.93 -20.51
N ASP A 235 -22.97 -18.31 -20.07
CA ASP A 235 -23.57 -17.14 -20.72
C ASP A 235 -22.58 -15.99 -20.93
N LYS A 236 -21.78 -15.65 -19.91
CA LYS A 236 -20.76 -14.59 -20.02
C LYS A 236 -19.56 -15.04 -20.83
N MET A 237 -19.19 -16.32 -20.73
CA MET A 237 -18.06 -16.87 -21.48
C MET A 237 -18.34 -17.01 -22.98
N THR A 238 -19.60 -17.08 -23.42
CA THR A 238 -19.94 -17.17 -24.85
C THR A 238 -19.36 -16.00 -25.67
N ALA A 239 -19.40 -14.78 -25.13
CA ALA A 239 -18.85 -13.59 -25.76
C ALA A 239 -17.30 -13.61 -25.86
N ILE A 240 -16.64 -14.32 -24.94
CA ILE A 240 -15.18 -14.52 -24.99
C ILE A 240 -14.87 -15.63 -26.00
N LEU A 241 -15.59 -16.75 -25.95
CA LEU A 241 -15.43 -17.90 -26.85
C LEU A 241 -15.59 -17.52 -28.32
N SER A 242 -16.49 -16.59 -28.66
CA SER A 242 -16.66 -16.11 -30.03
C SER A 242 -15.43 -15.39 -30.60
N ARG A 243 -14.46 -15.00 -29.74
CA ARG A 243 -13.21 -14.34 -30.14
C ARG A 243 -12.01 -15.29 -30.10
N VAL A 244 -12.20 -16.50 -29.57
CA VAL A 244 -11.12 -17.48 -29.44
C VAL A 244 -10.81 -18.08 -30.81
N VAL A 245 -9.52 -18.26 -31.10
CA VAL A 245 -9.07 -18.93 -32.34
C VAL A 245 -9.62 -20.37 -32.35
N GLN A 246 -10.12 -20.81 -33.51
CA GLN A 246 -10.80 -22.11 -33.67
C GLN A 246 -10.03 -23.31 -33.09
N GLU A 247 -8.70 -23.28 -33.17
CA GLU A 247 -7.80 -24.32 -32.65
C GLU A 247 -7.87 -24.45 -31.13
N ASP A 248 -8.06 -23.35 -30.41
CA ASP A 248 -8.02 -23.29 -28.94
C ASP A 248 -9.42 -23.40 -28.30
N ILE A 249 -10.51 -23.33 -29.08
CA ILE A 249 -11.90 -23.31 -28.56
C ILE A 249 -12.15 -24.50 -27.63
N GLY A 250 -11.78 -25.71 -28.06
CA GLY A 250 -12.01 -26.92 -27.27
C GLY A 250 -11.24 -26.90 -25.94
N ASP A 251 -10.00 -26.41 -25.94
CA ASP A 251 -9.21 -26.28 -24.72
C ASP A 251 -9.79 -25.21 -23.78
N VAL A 252 -10.27 -24.10 -24.31
CA VAL A 252 -10.92 -23.04 -23.52
C VAL A 252 -12.23 -23.54 -22.90
N GLU A 253 -13.08 -24.23 -23.65
CA GLU A 253 -14.34 -24.81 -23.12
C GLU A 253 -14.05 -25.81 -22.00
N ASN A 254 -13.08 -26.70 -22.21
CA ASN A 254 -12.64 -27.64 -21.18
C ASN A 254 -12.08 -26.92 -19.95
N GLY A 255 -11.27 -25.88 -20.15
CA GLY A 255 -10.70 -25.06 -19.08
C GLY A 255 -11.80 -24.38 -18.24
N ILE A 256 -12.79 -23.77 -18.88
CA ILE A 256 -13.97 -23.17 -18.22
C ILE A 256 -14.69 -24.24 -17.39
N GLY A 257 -14.94 -25.41 -17.98
CA GLY A 257 -15.59 -26.53 -17.28
C GLY A 257 -14.80 -27.01 -16.06
N ILE A 258 -13.47 -27.01 -16.11
CA ILE A 258 -12.62 -27.33 -14.95
C ILE A 258 -12.76 -26.25 -13.86
N VAL A 259 -12.65 -24.96 -14.23
CA VAL A 259 -12.76 -23.84 -13.27
C VAL A 259 -14.12 -23.85 -12.59
N VAL A 260 -15.21 -23.97 -13.35
CA VAL A 260 -16.59 -24.00 -12.81
C VAL A 260 -16.78 -25.18 -11.85
N ARG A 261 -16.26 -26.37 -12.18
CA ARG A 261 -16.27 -27.53 -11.26
C ARG A 261 -15.49 -27.25 -9.97
N CYS A 262 -14.32 -26.62 -10.06
CA CYS A 262 -13.53 -26.22 -8.88
C CYS A 262 -14.31 -25.23 -8.01
N LEU A 263 -14.95 -24.23 -8.62
CA LEU A 263 -15.74 -23.22 -7.92
C LEU A 263 -16.96 -23.84 -7.21
N HIS A 264 -17.68 -24.76 -7.86
CA HIS A 264 -18.78 -25.49 -7.21
C HIS A 264 -18.30 -26.30 -6.01
N HIS A 265 -17.16 -26.98 -6.14
CA HIS A 265 -16.57 -27.73 -5.03
C HIS A 265 -16.18 -26.81 -3.86
N LEU A 266 -15.60 -25.65 -4.14
CA LEU A 266 -15.27 -24.64 -3.12
C LEU A 266 -16.53 -24.08 -2.43
N ASN A 267 -17.59 -23.83 -3.20
CA ASN A 267 -18.87 -23.35 -2.69
C ASN A 267 -19.56 -24.38 -1.78
N SER A 268 -19.50 -25.67 -2.13
CA SER A 268 -20.06 -26.75 -1.31
C SER A 268 -19.33 -26.93 0.02
N LYS A 269 -18.00 -26.71 0.06
CA LYS A 269 -17.22 -26.77 1.31
C LYS A 269 -17.60 -25.68 2.33
N ASP A 270 -18.18 -24.57 1.90
CA ASP A 270 -18.55 -23.43 2.77
C ASP A 270 -19.91 -23.62 3.48
N VAL A 271 -20.64 -24.68 3.14
CA VAL A 271 -21.98 -24.97 3.68
C VAL A 271 -21.92 -25.92 4.89
N LEU A 272 -20.73 -26.44 5.22
CA LEU A 272 -20.46 -27.27 6.40
C LEU A 272 -19.68 -26.46 7.45
#